data_AF-A0A9D4MQR5-F1
#
_entry.id   AF-A0A9D4MQR5-F1
#
_cell.length_a   1.000
_cell.length_b   1.000
_cell.length_c   1.000
_cell.angle_alpha   90.00
_cell.angle_beta   90.00
_cell.angle_gamma   90.00
#
_symmetry.space_group_name_H-M   'P 1'
#
loop_
_entity.id
_entity.type
_entity.pdbx_description
1 polymer ?
#
loop_
_entity_poly.entity_id
_entity_poly.type
_entity_poly.pdbx_seq_one_letter_code
_entity_poly.pdbx_strand_id
1 'polypeptide(L)'
;MELNLETGTALTHLQRMEDGLVVQMIAIFRIVVARYLVQFLVVGPRGATGFQYRNRSCDSPPSGIGGQNCTGDVGDKMNCNGTGPCPVDGGYSNWLQWSDCSATCEGGFRSRSRDCNEPRPQNGGSNCSVLGKSSEAQTCNIQPCPVDGNWGIWSNWSRCDVTCGNGTRTRNRPCEGIAYGGQNCSGDALQTETCREVVCPGLAIPRPVTIEARVPLDQCDNSGAEIWGAKHRCVIVYGAVDGPNHPMN
;
A
#
# COMPACT_ATOMS: atom_id res chain seq x y z
N MET A 1 15.35 -13.89 -76.34
CA MET A 1 16.22 -12.77 -76.75
C MET A 1 16.34 -11.87 -75.55
N GLU A 2 17.54 -11.88 -74.96
CA GLU A 2 18.10 -10.91 -74.00
C GLU A 2 17.83 -9.43 -74.44
N LEU A 3 17.87 -8.38 -73.61
CA LEU A 3 18.91 -7.95 -72.67
C LEU A 3 18.39 -6.90 -71.65
N ASN A 4 19.18 -6.73 -70.58
CA ASN A 4 19.08 -5.80 -69.45
C ASN A 4 19.62 -4.37 -69.74
N LEU A 5 19.33 -3.44 -68.79
CA LEU A 5 20.14 -2.28 -68.32
C LEU A 5 20.36 -1.11 -69.32
N GLU A 6 20.51 0.19 -68.99
CA GLU A 6 20.47 1.04 -67.79
C GLU A 6 20.65 2.52 -68.24
N THR A 7 20.32 3.49 -67.36
CA THR A 7 20.91 4.85 -67.21
C THR A 7 20.73 5.95 -68.27
N GLY A 8 20.51 7.18 -67.80
CA GLY A 8 20.69 8.37 -68.63
C GLY A 8 20.08 9.68 -68.11
N THR A 9 20.30 10.01 -66.84
CA THR A 9 20.13 11.37 -66.32
C THR A 9 21.04 12.36 -67.04
N ALA A 10 20.48 13.51 -67.44
CA ALA A 10 21.06 14.86 -67.38
C ALA A 10 20.68 15.69 -68.61
N LEU A 11 19.57 16.41 -68.54
CA LEU A 11 19.36 17.65 -69.31
C LEU A 11 18.05 18.30 -68.84
N THR A 12 18.10 19.00 -67.70
CA THR A 12 17.15 20.06 -67.33
C THR A 12 17.64 20.77 -66.06
N HIS A 13 18.86 21.32 -66.12
CA HIS A 13 19.41 22.16 -65.05
C HIS A 13 19.39 23.67 -65.39
N LEU A 14 18.60 24.10 -66.40
CA LEU A 14 18.58 25.49 -66.88
C LEU A 14 17.19 26.07 -67.15
N GLN A 15 16.19 25.75 -66.32
CA GLN A 15 14.90 26.47 -66.32
C GLN A 15 14.23 26.44 -64.95
N ARG A 16 15.01 26.70 -63.90
CA ARG A 16 14.59 26.65 -62.50
C ARG A 16 14.64 28.05 -61.88
N MET A 17 13.88 29.01 -62.42
CA MET A 17 13.73 30.35 -61.81
C MET A 17 12.39 31.08 -62.14
N GLU A 18 11.28 30.39 -62.41
CA GLU A 18 9.95 31.07 -62.48
C GLU A 18 8.82 30.44 -61.65
N ASP A 19 9.04 29.26 -61.02
CA ASP A 19 7.97 28.54 -60.32
C ASP A 19 7.85 28.84 -58.80
N GLY A 20 8.67 29.75 -58.26
CA GLY A 20 8.67 30.07 -56.83
C GLY A 20 7.56 31.05 -56.41
N LEU A 21 7.33 32.10 -57.19
CA LEU A 21 6.33 33.13 -56.86
C LEU A 21 4.89 32.68 -57.15
N VAL A 22 4.68 31.86 -58.19
CA VAL A 22 3.35 31.36 -58.55
C VAL A 22 2.83 30.37 -57.51
N VAL A 23 3.69 29.52 -56.95
CA VAL A 23 3.30 28.57 -55.89
C VAL A 23 3.01 29.28 -54.57
N GLN A 24 3.76 30.33 -54.21
CA GLN A 24 3.42 31.16 -53.04
C GLN A 24 2.16 31.99 -53.23
N MET A 25 1.91 32.52 -54.43
CA MET A 25 0.66 33.25 -54.73
C MET A 25 -0.55 32.32 -54.73
N ILE A 26 -0.45 31.10 -55.26
CA ILE A 26 -1.53 30.09 -55.20
C ILE A 26 -1.77 29.61 -53.75
N ALA A 27 -0.73 29.47 -52.94
CA ALA A 27 -0.87 29.09 -51.53
C ALA A 27 -1.55 30.20 -50.71
N ILE A 28 -1.19 31.47 -50.92
CA ILE A 28 -1.85 32.61 -50.27
C ILE A 28 -3.27 32.79 -50.80
N PHE A 29 -3.52 32.62 -52.11
CA PHE A 29 -4.87 32.64 -52.68
C PHE A 29 -5.72 31.49 -52.11
N ARG A 30 -5.17 30.28 -51.92
CA ARG A 30 -5.88 29.18 -51.26
C ARG A 30 -6.13 29.41 -49.78
N ILE A 31 -5.23 30.07 -49.05
CA ILE A 31 -5.43 30.41 -47.63
C ILE A 31 -6.42 31.57 -47.46
N VAL A 32 -6.38 32.58 -48.32
CA VAL A 32 -7.31 33.73 -48.29
C VAL A 32 -8.69 33.32 -48.80
N VAL A 33 -8.78 32.50 -49.86
CA VAL A 33 -10.04 31.92 -50.33
C VAL A 33 -10.59 30.90 -49.33
N ALA A 34 -9.76 30.12 -48.63
CA ALA A 34 -10.24 29.25 -47.54
C ALA A 34 -10.70 30.03 -46.29
N ARG A 35 -10.07 31.17 -45.96
CA ARG A 35 -10.54 32.04 -44.86
C ARG A 35 -11.80 32.84 -45.25
N TYR A 36 -11.94 33.26 -46.51
CA TYR A 36 -13.14 33.96 -47.00
C TYR A 36 -14.32 33.04 -47.31
N LEU A 37 -14.09 31.80 -47.77
CA LEU A 37 -15.16 30.81 -48.02
C LEU A 37 -15.71 30.18 -46.73
N VAL A 38 -14.98 30.23 -45.61
CA VAL A 38 -15.47 29.73 -44.30
C VAL A 38 -16.36 30.76 -43.59
N GLN A 39 -16.46 32.01 -44.10
CA GLN A 39 -17.21 33.08 -43.42
C GLN A 39 -18.51 33.54 -44.08
N PHE A 40 -18.92 32.99 -45.24
CA PHE A 40 -20.26 33.22 -45.76
C PHE A 40 -20.86 31.94 -46.37
N LEU A 41 -22.00 31.53 -45.80
CA LEU A 41 -22.95 30.50 -46.26
C LEU A 41 -22.78 29.06 -45.72
N VAL A 42 -22.75 28.92 -44.39
CA VAL A 42 -23.72 28.01 -43.76
C VAL A 42 -24.69 28.85 -42.93
N VAL A 43 -25.38 29.77 -43.60
CA VAL A 43 -26.76 30.04 -43.18
C VAL A 43 -27.54 28.86 -43.74
N GLY A 44 -27.57 27.76 -42.98
CA GLY A 44 -28.55 26.70 -43.22
C GLY A 44 -29.94 27.35 -43.28
N PRO A 45 -30.86 26.83 -44.10
CA PRO A 45 -32.20 27.41 -44.23
C PRO A 45 -32.78 27.66 -42.83
N ARG A 46 -33.19 28.90 -42.58
CA ARG A 46 -33.92 29.27 -41.36
C ARG A 46 -35.15 28.36 -41.29
N GLY A 47 -35.14 27.43 -40.34
CA GLY A 47 -36.17 26.41 -40.17
C GLY A 47 -35.69 25.00 -40.48
N ALA A 48 -34.66 24.51 -39.76
CA ALA A 48 -34.47 23.07 -39.64
C ALA A 48 -35.61 22.53 -38.75
N THR A 49 -36.71 22.09 -39.38
CA THR A 49 -37.80 21.38 -38.71
C THR A 49 -37.24 20.08 -38.14
N GLY A 50 -37.18 19.97 -36.80
CA GLY A 50 -36.80 18.73 -36.14
C GLY A 50 -37.88 17.67 -36.33
N PHE A 51 -37.49 16.43 -36.60
CA PHE A 51 -38.41 15.30 -36.67
C PHE A 51 -38.14 14.31 -35.55
N GLN A 52 -39.18 13.82 -34.90
CA GLN A 52 -39.11 12.67 -34.01
C GLN A 52 -39.48 11.41 -34.80
N TYR A 53 -38.71 10.34 -34.57
CA TYR A 53 -38.92 9.03 -35.18
C TYR A 53 -39.37 8.06 -34.09
N ARG A 54 -40.49 7.39 -34.30
CA ARG A 54 -40.89 6.23 -33.48
C ARG A 54 -40.95 5.02 -34.37
N ASN A 55 -40.19 3.97 -34.04
CA ASN A 55 -40.25 2.70 -34.77
C ASN A 55 -41.04 1.68 -33.95
N ARG A 56 -41.83 0.87 -34.65
CA ARG A 56 -42.51 -0.30 -34.08
C ARG A 56 -41.90 -1.57 -34.66
N SER A 57 -41.62 -2.54 -33.82
CA SER A 57 -41.17 -3.88 -34.21
C SER A 57 -42.29 -4.90 -34.00
N CYS A 58 -42.37 -5.86 -34.91
CA CYS A 58 -43.35 -6.94 -34.85
C CYS A 58 -42.71 -8.18 -34.22
N ASP A 59 -42.65 -8.18 -32.89
CA ASP A 59 -41.96 -9.21 -32.10
C ASP A 59 -42.93 -10.19 -31.42
N SER A 60 -44.24 -10.01 -31.61
CA SER A 60 -45.28 -10.80 -30.94
C SER A 60 -46.43 -11.18 -31.90
N PRO A 61 -46.51 -12.42 -32.42
CA PRO A 61 -45.60 -13.55 -32.24
C PRO A 61 -44.32 -13.47 -33.12
N PRO A 62 -43.22 -14.15 -32.74
CA PRO A 62 -41.96 -14.12 -33.49
C PRO A 62 -42.12 -14.57 -34.95
N SER A 63 -41.48 -13.85 -35.86
CA SER A 63 -41.52 -14.05 -37.32
C SER A 63 -40.79 -15.31 -37.83
N GLY A 64 -40.89 -16.42 -37.09
CA GLY A 64 -40.35 -17.74 -37.41
C GLY A 64 -41.39 -18.85 -37.51
N ILE A 65 -42.64 -18.62 -37.08
CA ILE A 65 -43.72 -19.62 -37.08
C ILE A 65 -44.93 -19.06 -37.84
N GLY A 66 -44.81 -18.84 -39.15
CA GLY A 66 -45.94 -18.54 -40.03
C GLY A 66 -46.75 -17.26 -39.74
N GLY A 67 -46.25 -16.35 -38.89
CA GLY A 67 -46.90 -15.06 -38.61
C GLY A 67 -46.83 -14.12 -39.81
N GLN A 68 -47.95 -13.49 -40.17
CA GLN A 68 -47.99 -12.49 -41.24
C GLN A 68 -47.19 -11.23 -40.84
N ASN A 69 -46.54 -10.58 -41.82
CA ASN A 69 -45.93 -9.26 -41.62
C ASN A 69 -47.00 -8.27 -41.14
N CYS A 70 -46.71 -7.50 -40.08
CA CYS A 70 -47.63 -6.44 -39.66
C CYS A 70 -47.84 -5.45 -40.80
N THR A 71 -49.09 -5.06 -41.01
CA THR A 71 -49.46 -4.08 -42.04
C THR A 71 -49.29 -2.65 -41.50
N GLY A 72 -48.77 -1.76 -42.35
CA GLY A 72 -48.53 -0.33 -42.06
C GLY A 72 -47.08 0.01 -41.73
N ASP A 73 -46.76 1.30 -41.68
CA ASP A 73 -45.38 1.79 -41.63
C ASP A 73 -44.61 1.30 -40.39
N VAL A 74 -43.35 0.89 -40.61
CA VAL A 74 -42.43 0.40 -39.56
C VAL A 74 -41.96 1.54 -38.64
N GLY A 75 -42.09 2.78 -39.13
CA GLY A 75 -41.76 3.98 -38.38
C GLY A 75 -42.70 5.11 -38.73
N ASP A 76 -42.97 5.95 -37.74
CA ASP A 76 -43.74 7.18 -37.91
C ASP A 76 -42.83 8.38 -37.63
N LYS A 77 -42.95 9.39 -38.48
CA LYS A 77 -42.13 10.60 -38.50
C LYS A 77 -43.01 11.79 -38.17
N MET A 78 -42.98 12.20 -36.91
CA MET A 78 -43.74 13.37 -36.47
C MET A 78 -42.89 14.63 -36.51
N ASN A 79 -43.48 15.72 -36.97
CA ASN A 79 -42.87 17.04 -36.87
C ASN A 79 -42.93 17.51 -35.42
N CYS A 80 -41.82 18.00 -34.88
CA CYS A 80 -41.85 18.70 -33.61
C CYS A 80 -42.60 20.03 -33.85
N ASN A 81 -43.62 20.31 -33.04
CA ASN A 81 -44.60 21.39 -33.26
C ASN A 81 -44.00 22.80 -33.03
N GLY A 82 -42.88 23.12 -33.67
CA GLY A 82 -42.13 24.36 -33.53
C GLY A 82 -41.08 24.56 -34.62
N THR A 83 -40.66 25.81 -34.82
CA THR A 83 -39.68 26.26 -35.83
C THR A 83 -38.22 25.88 -35.52
N GLY A 84 -37.98 24.77 -34.81
CA GLY A 84 -36.65 24.38 -34.33
C GLY A 84 -36.46 22.87 -34.05
N PRO A 85 -35.23 22.46 -33.67
CA PRO A 85 -34.91 21.07 -33.37
C PRO A 85 -35.66 20.55 -32.13
N CYS A 86 -35.98 19.26 -32.13
CA CYS A 86 -36.80 18.63 -31.09
C CYS A 86 -36.12 18.60 -29.72
N PRO A 87 -36.87 18.73 -28.60
CA PRO A 87 -36.36 18.47 -27.26
C PRO A 87 -35.77 17.06 -27.16
N VAL A 88 -34.60 16.95 -26.53
CA VAL A 88 -33.96 15.69 -26.15
C VAL A 88 -33.85 15.69 -24.65
N ASP A 89 -34.56 14.79 -23.98
CA ASP A 89 -34.46 14.62 -22.53
C ASP A 89 -33.10 14.01 -22.16
N GLY A 90 -32.55 14.46 -21.04
CA GLY A 90 -31.29 13.94 -20.52
C GLY A 90 -31.44 12.52 -20.00
N GLY A 91 -30.45 11.68 -20.33
CA GLY A 91 -30.26 10.37 -19.73
C GLY A 91 -28.99 10.33 -18.89
N TYR A 92 -29.05 9.62 -17.77
CA TYR A 92 -27.86 9.35 -16.98
C TYR A 92 -26.97 8.32 -17.69
N SER A 93 -25.67 8.52 -17.59
CA SER A 93 -24.69 7.47 -17.85
C SER A 93 -24.88 6.29 -16.90
N ASN A 94 -24.19 5.19 -17.20
CA ASN A 94 -23.92 4.19 -16.19
C ASN A 94 -23.25 4.81 -14.96
N TRP A 95 -23.51 4.21 -13.80
CA TRP A 95 -22.82 4.57 -12.58
C TRP A 95 -21.31 4.37 -12.73
N LEU A 96 -20.54 5.35 -12.27
CA LEU A 96 -19.12 5.15 -12.01
C LEU A 96 -18.93 4.10 -10.91
N GLN A 97 -17.73 3.53 -10.87
CA GLN A 97 -17.35 2.65 -9.79
C GLN A 97 -17.44 3.38 -8.44
N TRP A 98 -17.74 2.62 -7.40
CA TRP A 98 -17.63 3.13 -6.04
C TRP A 98 -16.19 3.55 -5.75
N SER A 99 -16.04 4.66 -5.04
CA SER A 99 -14.78 5.03 -4.41
C SER A 99 -14.35 3.94 -3.42
N ASP A 100 -13.07 3.97 -3.07
CA ASP A 100 -12.60 3.28 -1.88
C ASP A 100 -13.36 3.78 -0.63
N CYS A 101 -13.42 2.93 0.38
CA CYS A 101 -13.98 3.31 1.66
C CYS A 101 -13.03 4.28 2.36
N SER A 102 -13.58 5.34 2.97
CA SER A 102 -12.79 6.34 3.69
C SER A 102 -12.05 5.78 4.91
N ALA A 103 -12.46 4.63 5.43
CA ALA A 103 -11.85 3.95 6.56
C ALA A 103 -11.79 2.44 6.30
N THR A 104 -10.81 1.74 6.88
CA THR A 104 -10.64 0.29 6.76
C THR A 104 -11.36 -0.50 7.86
N CYS A 105 -11.77 0.18 8.94
CA CYS A 105 -12.50 -0.35 10.08
C CYS A 105 -13.20 0.82 10.81
N GLU A 106 -14.01 0.52 11.83
CA GLU A 106 -14.83 1.45 12.63
C GLU A 106 -15.84 2.30 11.85
N GLY A 107 -16.12 1.92 10.61
CA GLY A 107 -17.05 2.60 9.74
C GLY A 107 -16.39 3.70 8.92
N GLY A 108 -16.69 3.68 7.62
CA GLY A 108 -16.37 4.75 6.69
C GLY A 108 -17.49 4.94 5.68
N PHE A 109 -17.26 5.81 4.71
CA PHE A 109 -18.18 6.07 3.61
C PHE A 109 -17.48 5.82 2.28
N ARG A 110 -18.24 5.32 1.32
CA ARG A 110 -17.87 5.31 -0.09
C ARG A 110 -18.96 5.95 -0.92
N SER A 111 -18.57 6.53 -2.04
CA SER A 111 -19.49 7.26 -2.92
C SER A 111 -19.32 6.84 -4.37
N ARG A 112 -20.38 7.04 -5.17
CA ARG A 112 -20.34 6.92 -6.63
C ARG A 112 -21.17 8.02 -7.26
N SER A 113 -20.90 8.32 -8.52
CA SER A 113 -21.63 9.32 -9.30
C SER A 113 -21.95 8.82 -10.71
N ARG A 114 -22.85 9.53 -11.37
CA ARG A 114 -23.23 9.33 -12.78
C ARG A 114 -23.50 10.68 -13.41
N ASP A 115 -23.20 10.79 -14.71
CA ASP A 115 -23.29 12.04 -15.44
C ASP A 115 -24.57 12.10 -16.28
N CYS A 116 -25.16 13.29 -16.42
CA CYS A 116 -26.34 13.49 -17.27
C CYS A 116 -25.91 13.74 -18.72
N ASN A 117 -25.42 12.69 -19.40
CA ASN A 117 -24.81 12.81 -20.73
C ASN A 117 -25.16 11.70 -21.73
N GLU A 118 -26.02 10.75 -21.37
CA GLU A 118 -26.41 9.61 -22.22
C GLU A 118 -27.93 9.55 -22.46
N PRO A 119 -28.53 10.50 -23.20
CA PRO A 119 -27.90 11.65 -23.88
C PRO A 119 -27.87 12.92 -23.01
N ARG A 120 -27.12 13.95 -23.44
CA ARG A 120 -27.21 15.28 -22.81
C ARG A 120 -28.56 15.94 -23.15
N PRO A 121 -29.21 16.64 -22.20
CA PRO A 121 -30.41 17.42 -22.50
C PRO A 121 -30.16 18.45 -23.60
N GLN A 122 -31.06 18.54 -24.59
CA GLN A 122 -30.98 19.52 -25.68
C GLN A 122 -32.34 20.12 -26.00
N ASN A 123 -32.34 21.31 -26.61
CA ASN A 123 -33.52 21.98 -27.18
C ASN A 123 -34.71 22.08 -26.21
N GLY A 124 -34.43 22.34 -24.92
CA GLY A 124 -35.46 22.46 -23.89
C GLY A 124 -35.95 21.12 -23.30
N GLY A 125 -35.26 20.01 -23.57
CA GLY A 125 -35.53 18.73 -22.93
C GLY A 125 -35.22 18.73 -21.42
N SER A 126 -35.84 17.80 -20.72
CA SER A 126 -35.75 17.65 -19.27
C SER A 126 -34.34 17.26 -18.82
N ASN A 127 -33.91 17.74 -17.66
CA ASN A 127 -32.65 17.30 -17.07
C ASN A 127 -32.82 15.95 -16.34
N CYS A 128 -31.71 15.30 -15.99
CA CYS A 128 -31.77 13.98 -15.35
C CYS A 128 -32.26 14.00 -13.89
N SER A 129 -32.56 15.16 -13.30
CA SER A 129 -33.03 15.26 -11.91
C SER A 129 -34.32 14.50 -11.67
N VAL A 130 -35.16 14.36 -12.71
CA VAL A 130 -36.40 13.59 -12.67
C VAL A 130 -36.18 12.07 -12.61
N LEU A 131 -34.97 11.60 -12.97
CA LEU A 131 -34.57 10.20 -12.95
C LEU A 131 -33.88 9.79 -11.63
N GLY A 132 -33.74 10.72 -10.68
CA GLY A 132 -33.15 10.50 -9.36
C GLY A 132 -31.84 11.27 -9.13
N LYS A 133 -31.07 10.86 -8.12
CA LYS A 133 -29.82 11.56 -7.73
C LYS A 133 -28.68 11.25 -8.69
N SER A 134 -27.76 12.21 -8.87
CA SER A 134 -26.50 12.03 -9.62
C SER A 134 -25.37 11.44 -8.78
N SER A 135 -25.55 11.36 -7.46
CA SER A 135 -24.59 10.80 -6.52
C SER A 135 -25.26 9.93 -5.47
N GLU A 136 -24.51 8.96 -4.99
CA GLU A 136 -24.91 8.05 -3.92
C GLU A 136 -23.74 7.85 -2.96
N ALA A 137 -24.05 7.73 -1.68
CA ALA A 137 -23.09 7.41 -0.63
C ALA A 137 -23.65 6.29 0.24
N GLN A 138 -22.77 5.40 0.69
CA GLN A 138 -23.14 4.33 1.62
C GLN A 138 -22.03 4.08 2.64
N THR A 139 -22.42 3.55 3.78
CA THR A 139 -21.49 3.10 4.82
C THR A 139 -20.75 1.83 4.38
N CYS A 140 -19.49 1.72 4.79
CA CYS A 140 -18.64 0.56 4.56
C CYS A 140 -17.72 0.32 5.76
N ASN A 141 -17.14 -0.88 5.83
CA ASN A 141 -16.10 -1.24 6.82
C ASN A 141 -16.50 -1.02 8.29
N ILE A 142 -17.67 -1.51 8.68
CA ILE A 142 -18.24 -1.34 10.03
C ILE A 142 -17.60 -2.22 11.12
N GLN A 143 -16.72 -3.14 10.74
CA GLN A 143 -15.99 -3.99 11.69
C GLN A 143 -15.09 -3.14 12.61
N PRO A 144 -14.92 -3.52 13.89
CA PRO A 144 -13.96 -2.88 14.78
C PRO A 144 -12.53 -2.95 14.23
N CYS A 145 -11.69 -1.97 14.58
CA CYS A 145 -10.28 -1.99 14.23
C CYS A 145 -9.49 -3.00 15.07
N PRO A 146 -8.44 -3.62 14.50
CA PRO A 146 -7.49 -4.41 15.29
C PRO A 146 -6.91 -3.57 16.43
N VAL A 147 -6.89 -4.12 17.63
CA VAL A 147 -6.27 -3.49 18.81
C VAL A 147 -5.06 -4.31 19.20
N ASP A 148 -3.88 -3.73 19.00
CA ASP A 148 -2.61 -4.35 19.34
C ASP A 148 -2.41 -4.42 20.85
N GLY A 149 -1.72 -5.47 21.29
CA GLY A 149 -1.41 -5.70 22.70
C GLY A 149 -0.45 -4.66 23.26
N ASN A 150 -0.68 -4.29 24.50
CA ASN A 150 0.21 -3.46 25.30
C ASN A 150 0.72 -4.25 26.51
N TRP A 151 1.98 -4.01 26.87
CA TRP A 151 2.56 -4.62 28.05
C TRP A 151 1.89 -4.08 29.32
N GLY A 152 1.36 -4.99 30.13
CA GLY A 152 0.97 -4.69 31.51
C GLY A 152 2.20 -4.41 32.39
N ILE A 153 1.94 -4.11 33.66
CA ILE A 153 3.02 -3.88 34.62
C ILE A 153 3.82 -5.17 34.87
N TRP A 154 5.12 -5.01 35.10
CA TRP A 154 5.94 -6.10 35.57
C TRP A 154 5.49 -6.55 36.97
N SER A 155 5.47 -7.86 37.18
CA SER A 155 5.41 -8.45 38.50
C SER A 155 6.61 -7.98 39.34
N ASN A 156 6.48 -8.15 40.66
CA ASN A 156 7.67 -8.11 41.52
C ASN A 156 8.65 -9.20 41.09
N TRP A 157 9.94 -8.94 41.32
CA TRP A 157 10.98 -9.95 41.18
C TRP A 157 10.72 -11.13 42.11
N SER A 158 10.98 -12.35 41.63
CA SER A 158 11.06 -13.54 42.46
C SER A 158 12.18 -13.38 43.49
N ARG A 159 12.20 -14.28 44.47
CA ARG A 159 13.42 -14.50 45.27
C ARG A 159 14.54 -15.03 44.37
N CYS A 160 15.77 -14.91 44.84
CA CYS A 160 16.90 -15.58 44.21
C CYS A 160 16.65 -17.10 44.20
N ASP A 161 16.98 -17.76 43.10
CA ASP A 161 16.87 -19.23 42.94
C ASP A 161 17.81 -20.00 43.89
N VAL A 162 18.90 -19.37 44.31
CA VAL A 162 19.82 -19.86 45.33
C VAL A 162 19.64 -19.11 46.64
N THR A 163 20.08 -19.75 47.73
CA THR A 163 20.15 -19.14 49.07
C THR A 163 21.55 -18.64 49.42
N CYS A 164 22.56 -18.95 48.60
CA CYS A 164 23.94 -18.53 48.75
C CYS A 164 24.64 -18.48 47.39
N GLY A 165 25.69 -17.69 47.25
CA GLY A 165 26.45 -17.54 46.01
C GLY A 165 25.75 -16.69 44.96
N ASN A 166 26.02 -16.96 43.70
CA ASN A 166 25.40 -16.27 42.57
C ASN A 166 24.23 -17.08 42.04
N GLY A 167 23.10 -16.43 41.84
CA GLY A 167 21.90 -17.02 41.27
C GLY A 167 21.19 -16.09 40.30
N THR A 168 19.96 -16.43 39.98
CA THR A 168 19.06 -15.63 39.16
C THR A 168 17.70 -15.43 39.81
N ARG A 169 17.06 -14.32 39.45
CA ARG A 169 15.66 -14.05 39.78
C ARG A 169 14.94 -13.60 38.54
N THR A 170 13.64 -13.83 38.52
CA THR A 170 12.79 -13.57 37.35
C THR A 170 11.60 -12.71 37.71
N ARG A 171 11.07 -12.00 36.72
CA ARG A 171 9.76 -11.34 36.79
C ARG A 171 9.07 -11.48 35.45
N ASN A 172 7.75 -11.44 35.46
CA ASN A 172 6.94 -11.53 34.25
C ASN A 172 6.03 -10.32 34.10
N ARG A 173 5.50 -10.11 32.90
CA ARG A 173 4.45 -9.12 32.63
C ARG A 173 3.43 -9.72 31.67
N PRO A 174 2.13 -9.44 31.82
CA PRO A 174 1.11 -9.87 30.87
C PRO A 174 1.12 -8.97 29.63
N CYS A 175 0.76 -9.54 28.48
CA CYS A 175 0.35 -8.75 27.32
C CYS A 175 -1.17 -8.59 27.35
N GLU A 176 -1.65 -7.35 27.40
CA GLU A 176 -3.05 -7.02 27.64
C GLU A 176 -3.63 -6.21 26.47
N GLY A 177 -4.96 -6.22 26.33
CA GLY A 177 -5.66 -5.36 25.38
C GLY A 177 -5.71 -5.83 23.93
N ILE A 178 -5.17 -7.01 23.60
CA ILE A 178 -5.28 -7.58 22.25
C ILE A 178 -6.74 -7.86 21.91
N ALA A 179 -7.25 -7.30 20.81
CA ALA A 179 -8.59 -7.56 20.32
C ALA A 179 -8.69 -7.46 18.80
N TYR A 180 -9.76 -8.02 18.23
CA TYR A 180 -10.13 -7.88 16.81
C TYR A 180 -9.01 -8.21 15.80
N GLY A 181 -8.15 -9.17 16.13
CA GLY A 181 -7.02 -9.57 15.27
C GLY A 181 -5.79 -8.66 15.35
N GLY A 182 -5.69 -7.83 16.39
CA GLY A 182 -4.47 -7.06 16.67
C GLY A 182 -3.26 -7.94 17.01
N GLN A 183 -2.10 -7.33 16.92
CA GLN A 183 -0.81 -7.98 17.12
C GLN A 183 -0.52 -8.25 18.59
N ASN A 184 0.28 -9.30 18.84
CA ASN A 184 0.82 -9.56 20.17
C ASN A 184 1.90 -8.50 20.53
N CYS A 185 2.15 -8.32 21.82
CA CYS A 185 3.17 -7.39 22.29
C CYS A 185 4.56 -7.77 21.76
N SER A 186 5.33 -6.76 21.35
CA SER A 186 6.73 -6.96 20.94
C SER A 186 7.68 -6.93 22.14
N GLY A 187 8.59 -7.92 22.21
CA GLY A 187 9.59 -8.07 23.27
C GLY A 187 9.29 -9.22 24.24
N ASP A 188 10.08 -9.32 25.31
CA ASP A 188 9.99 -10.45 26.23
C ASP A 188 8.92 -10.25 27.32
N ALA A 189 8.13 -11.30 27.56
CA ALA A 189 7.18 -11.39 28.67
C ALA A 189 7.85 -11.77 30.00
N LEU A 190 9.06 -12.33 29.94
CA LEU A 190 9.85 -12.79 31.07
C LEU A 190 11.18 -12.05 31.07
N GLN A 191 11.57 -11.53 32.23
CA GLN A 191 12.89 -10.97 32.44
C GLN A 191 13.62 -11.78 33.51
N THR A 192 14.90 -12.05 33.26
CA THR A 192 15.81 -12.70 34.19
C THR A 192 16.97 -11.77 34.49
N GLU A 193 17.34 -11.67 35.77
CA GLU A 193 18.54 -10.95 36.18
C GLU A 193 19.31 -11.74 37.23
N THR A 194 20.60 -11.44 37.37
CA THR A 194 21.45 -12.07 38.36
C THR A 194 21.20 -11.50 39.74
N CYS A 195 21.28 -12.35 40.75
CA CYS A 195 21.24 -12.00 42.17
C CYS A 195 22.44 -12.60 42.88
N ARG A 196 22.88 -11.94 43.96
CA ARG A 196 24.02 -12.38 44.77
C ARG A 196 23.59 -12.49 46.21
N GLU A 197 23.63 -13.70 46.71
CA GLU A 197 23.35 -14.04 48.09
C GLU A 197 24.68 -14.14 48.89
N VAL A 198 24.56 -14.50 50.17
CA VAL A 198 25.71 -14.73 51.05
C VAL A 198 26.65 -15.80 50.48
N VAL A 199 27.94 -15.76 50.82
CA VAL A 199 28.89 -16.79 50.39
C VAL A 199 28.44 -18.16 50.90
N CYS A 200 28.45 -19.16 50.02
CA CYS A 200 28.04 -20.51 50.42
C CYS A 200 28.98 -21.10 51.48
N PRO A 201 28.43 -21.76 52.52
CA PRO A 201 29.23 -22.53 53.47
C PRO A 201 30.09 -23.56 52.73
N GLY A 202 31.37 -23.69 53.11
CA GLY A 202 32.30 -24.66 52.50
C GLY A 202 33.09 -24.16 51.28
N LEU A 203 32.74 -23.00 50.71
CA LEU A 203 33.55 -22.33 49.67
C LEU A 203 34.45 -21.22 50.22
N ALA A 204 34.37 -20.94 51.52
CA ALA A 204 35.30 -20.04 52.18
C ALA A 204 36.66 -20.74 52.27
N ILE A 205 37.57 -20.37 51.37
CA ILE A 205 39.00 -20.70 51.50
C ILE A 205 39.41 -20.22 52.90
N PRO A 206 39.95 -21.09 53.78
CA PRO A 206 40.45 -20.61 55.07
C PRO A 206 41.45 -19.49 54.77
N ARG A 207 41.27 -18.32 55.41
CA ARG A 207 42.30 -17.27 55.37
C ARG A 207 43.62 -17.95 55.69
N PRO A 208 44.70 -17.77 54.90
CA PRO A 208 45.99 -18.35 55.26
C PRO A 208 46.34 -17.83 56.64
N VAL A 209 46.26 -18.70 57.65
CA VAL A 209 46.71 -18.37 58.99
C VAL A 209 48.22 -18.43 58.91
N THR A 210 48.88 -17.29 58.87
CA THR A 210 50.33 -17.23 59.03
C THR A 210 50.63 -17.55 60.49
N ILE A 211 50.96 -18.82 60.77
CA ILE A 211 51.44 -19.22 62.08
C ILE A 211 52.94 -18.86 62.12
N GLU A 212 53.31 -17.77 62.78
CA GLU A 212 54.74 -17.49 63.04
C GLU A 212 55.23 -18.48 64.11
N ALA A 213 55.81 -19.60 63.68
CA ALA A 213 56.51 -20.53 64.55
C ALA A 213 58.01 -20.16 64.62
N ARG A 214 58.55 -19.96 65.83
CA ARG A 214 60.01 -19.98 66.04
C ARG A 214 60.44 -21.43 66.14
N VAL A 215 61.03 -21.96 65.07
CA VAL A 215 61.61 -23.31 65.04
C VAL A 215 63.13 -23.18 65.01
N PRO A 216 63.90 -24.05 65.70
CA PRO A 216 65.34 -24.11 65.54
C PRO A 216 65.74 -24.44 64.08
N LEU A 217 66.93 -23.97 63.66
CA LEU A 217 67.40 -24.02 62.27
C LEU A 217 67.52 -25.44 61.67
N ASP A 218 67.50 -26.48 62.50
CA ASP A 218 67.64 -27.88 62.08
C ASP A 218 66.32 -28.50 61.58
N GLN A 219 65.19 -27.77 61.63
CA GLN A 219 63.87 -28.26 61.21
C GLN A 219 63.22 -27.51 60.03
N CYS A 220 63.91 -26.55 59.39
CA CYS A 220 63.38 -25.92 58.17
C CYS A 220 63.69 -26.81 56.95
N ASP A 221 62.73 -27.63 56.51
CA ASP A 221 62.87 -28.43 55.29
C ASP A 221 62.76 -27.53 54.05
N ASN A 222 63.75 -27.65 53.15
CA ASN A 222 64.06 -26.69 52.09
C ASN A 222 63.05 -26.69 50.91
N SER A 223 61.87 -26.10 51.10
CA SER A 223 60.92 -25.85 50.00
C SER A 223 60.43 -24.40 49.95
N GLY A 224 61.37 -23.44 49.98
CA GLY A 224 61.13 -22.09 49.42
C GLY A 224 61.24 -20.89 50.36
N ALA A 225 62.23 -20.84 51.25
CA ALA A 225 62.50 -19.63 52.04
C ALA A 225 63.34 -18.60 51.26
N GLU A 226 62.78 -17.42 50.95
CA GLU A 226 63.56 -16.26 50.51
C GLU A 226 64.35 -15.67 51.69
N ILE A 227 65.66 -15.53 51.51
CA ILE A 227 66.60 -15.12 52.56
C ILE A 227 66.81 -13.60 52.47
N TRP A 228 66.21 -12.84 53.39
CA TRP A 228 66.60 -11.44 53.65
C TRP A 228 67.11 -11.30 55.08
N GLY A 229 68.40 -10.96 55.22
CA GLY A 229 69.04 -10.29 56.37
C GLY A 229 68.69 -10.74 57.80
N ALA A 230 69.65 -11.40 58.46
CA ALA A 230 69.92 -11.40 59.91
C ALA A 230 68.74 -11.27 60.91
N LYS A 231 67.69 -12.10 60.76
CA LYS A 231 66.85 -12.66 61.83
C LYS A 231 66.00 -13.75 61.18
N HIS A 232 66.43 -15.00 61.32
CA HIS A 232 65.85 -16.15 60.63
C HIS A 232 64.37 -16.34 61.02
N ARG A 233 63.44 -15.98 60.12
CA ARG A 233 62.02 -16.37 60.19
C ARG A 233 61.76 -17.35 59.05
N CYS A 234 61.41 -18.59 59.36
CA CYS A 234 60.91 -19.53 58.37
C CYS A 234 59.39 -19.31 58.23
N VAL A 235 58.90 -19.13 57.01
CA VAL A 235 57.45 -19.11 56.71
C VAL A 235 57.09 -20.50 56.20
N ILE A 236 56.35 -21.27 57.00
CA ILE A 236 55.77 -22.52 56.53
C ILE A 236 54.40 -22.18 55.92
N VAL A 237 54.30 -22.26 54.60
CA VAL A 237 53.02 -22.17 53.90
C VAL A 237 52.43 -23.58 53.87
N TYR A 238 51.53 -23.90 54.81
CA TYR A 238 50.70 -25.09 54.64
C TYR A 238 49.75 -24.82 53.48
N GLY A 239 49.94 -25.50 52.35
CA GLY A 239 48.87 -25.67 51.38
C GLY A 239 47.73 -26.39 52.07
N ALA A 240 46.51 -25.85 52.02
CA ALA A 240 45.33 -26.51 52.56
C ALA A 240 45.19 -27.87 51.86
N VAL A 241 45.40 -28.95 52.60
CA VAL A 241 45.03 -30.30 52.17
C VAL A 241 43.51 -30.37 52.22
N ASP A 242 42.89 -30.54 51.06
CA ASP A 242 41.45 -30.79 50.94
C ASP A 242 41.09 -32.03 51.77
N GLY A 243 40.34 -31.80 52.85
CA GLY A 243 39.66 -32.83 53.63
C GLY A 243 38.35 -33.28 52.94
N PRO A 244 37.77 -34.42 53.35
CA PRO A 244 37.24 -35.43 52.43
C PRO A 244 35.76 -35.27 52.03
N ASN A 245 35.47 -35.75 50.82
CA ASN A 245 34.20 -36.38 50.35
C ASN A 245 32.87 -35.62 50.54
N HIS A 246 32.27 -35.23 49.41
CA HIS A 246 30.83 -35.37 49.20
C HIS A 246 30.54 -35.89 47.78
N PRO A 247 29.84 -37.03 47.61
CA PRO A 247 29.23 -37.37 46.34
C PRO A 247 27.94 -36.56 46.19
N MET A 248 27.79 -35.86 45.06
CA MET A 248 26.50 -35.30 44.64
C MET A 248 25.69 -36.44 43.99
N ASN A 249 24.48 -36.63 44.49
CA ASN A 249 23.44 -37.48 43.91
C ASN A 249 22.59 -36.64 42.95
#